data_AF-A0AA42ZPS8-F1
#
_entry.id   AF-A0AA42ZPS8-F1
#
_cell.length_a   1.000
_cell.length_b   1.000
_cell.length_c   1.000
_cell.angle_alpha   90.00
_cell.angle_beta   90.00
_cell.angle_gamma   90.00
#
_symmetry.space_group_name_H-M   'P 1'
#
loop_
_entity.id
_entity.type
_entity.pdbx_description
1 polymer ?
#
loop_
_entity_poly.entity_id
_entity_poly.type
_entity_poly.pdbx_seq_one_letter_code
_entity_poly.pdbx_strand_id
1 'polypeptide(L)'
;MSRSRVFSRAFKLAALSRMEGGENVSALSRELSVRRKLLYEWRDAFRAGGPEALRGPGRPRKGSVVVGAKSGGARGSRTSGPGDELAAARLRIAELERKVGQQALEADFFRHALRLFETSRGPSDRPGGTASTASSRPGRGGKAD
;
A
#
# COMPACT_ATOMS: atom_id res chain seq x y z
N MET A 1 31.83 -15.27 19.49
CA MET A 1 31.13 -15.80 18.29
C MET A 1 29.78 -15.09 18.13
N SER A 2 29.63 -14.18 17.16
CA SER A 2 28.34 -13.54 16.90
C SER A 2 27.47 -14.47 16.05
N ARG A 3 26.41 -15.03 16.66
CA ARG A 3 25.40 -15.84 15.97
C ARG A 3 24.67 -14.93 14.98
N SER A 4 24.71 -15.25 13.68
CA SER A 4 23.98 -14.47 12.68
C SER A 4 22.48 -14.56 12.97
N ARG A 5 21.83 -13.42 13.20
CA ARG A 5 20.38 -13.37 13.43
C ARG A 5 19.71 -13.63 12.07
N VAL A 6 19.18 -14.83 11.89
CA VAL A 6 18.42 -15.19 10.68
C VAL A 6 16.98 -14.75 10.89
N PHE A 7 16.54 -13.77 10.11
CA PHE A 7 15.15 -13.30 10.12
C PHE A 7 14.32 -14.06 9.08
N SER A 8 13.12 -14.47 9.47
CA SER A 8 12.19 -15.14 8.56
C SER A 8 11.74 -14.18 7.43
N ARG A 9 11.39 -14.74 6.27
CA ARG A 9 10.90 -13.94 5.13
C ARG A 9 9.65 -13.14 5.49
N ALA A 10 8.71 -13.76 6.22
CA ALA A 10 7.49 -13.10 6.70
C ALA A 10 7.82 -11.91 7.61
N PHE A 11 8.80 -12.05 8.50
CA PHE A 11 9.23 -10.97 9.37
C PHE A 11 9.83 -9.79 8.58
N LYS A 12 10.67 -10.08 7.58
CA LYS A 12 11.23 -9.04 6.69
C LYS A 12 10.13 -8.31 5.92
N LEU A 13 9.14 -9.04 5.40
CA LEU A 13 8.01 -8.45 4.67
C LEU A 13 7.17 -7.54 5.56
N ALA A 14 6.85 -7.96 6.78
CA ALA A 14 6.12 -7.12 7.74
C ALA A 14 6.89 -5.83 8.07
N ALA A 15 8.20 -5.92 8.27
CA ALA A 15 9.05 -4.75 8.49
C ALA A 15 9.04 -3.80 7.28
N LEU A 16 9.06 -4.33 6.06
CA LEU A 16 9.01 -3.54 4.83
C LEU A 16 7.65 -2.88 4.62
N SER A 17 6.54 -3.56 4.90
CA SER A 17 5.20 -2.96 4.83
C SER A 17 5.06 -1.76 5.77
N ARG A 18 5.66 -1.82 6.97
CA ARG A 18 5.72 -0.67 7.89
C ARG A 18 6.58 0.47 7.36
N MET A 19 7.71 0.16 6.71
CA MET A 19 8.53 1.17 6.04
C MET A 19 7.81 1.82 4.85
N GLU A 20 7.02 1.05 4.09
CA GLU A 20 6.19 1.57 2.99
C GLU A 20 5.03 2.43 3.51
N GLY A 21 4.50 2.11 4.69
CA GLY A 21 3.54 2.95 5.43
C GLY A 21 4.11 4.28 5.94
N GLY A 22 5.40 4.57 5.71
CA GLY A 22 6.02 5.84 6.08
C GLY A 22 6.46 5.93 7.55
N GLU A 23 6.47 4.82 8.29
CA GLU A 23 6.95 4.81 9.66
C GLU A 23 8.44 5.21 9.75
N ASN A 24 8.81 5.89 10.84
CA ASN A 24 10.20 6.29 11.05
C ASN A 24 11.09 5.05 11.26
N VAL A 25 12.01 4.81 10.32
CA VAL A 25 12.93 3.66 10.32
C VAL A 25 13.78 3.58 11.61
N SER A 26 14.05 4.71 12.28
CA SER A 26 14.75 4.73 13.57
C SER A 26 13.89 4.28 14.73
N ALA A 27 12.58 4.56 14.71
CA ALA A 27 11.64 4.00 15.68
C ALA A 27 11.47 2.49 15.44
N LEU A 28 11.26 2.10 14.18
CA LEU A 28 11.12 0.70 13.75
C LEU A 28 12.35 -0.16 14.11
N SER A 29 13.55 0.41 13.99
CA SER A 29 14.80 -0.24 14.37
C SER A 29 14.87 -0.57 15.86
N ARG A 30 14.37 0.32 16.72
CA ARG A 30 14.33 0.11 18.17
C ARG A 30 13.26 -0.92 18.53
N GLU A 31 12.06 -0.79 17.97
CA GLU A 31 10.94 -1.71 18.21
C GLU A 31 11.29 -3.14 17.80
N LEU A 32 11.79 -3.32 16.57
CA LEU A 32 12.13 -4.65 16.04
C LEU A 32 13.49 -5.17 16.54
N SER A 33 14.26 -4.34 17.26
CA SER A 33 15.66 -4.64 17.63
C SER A 33 16.53 -5.06 16.43
N VAL A 34 16.23 -4.50 15.26
CA VAL A 34 16.94 -4.70 13.99
C VAL A 34 17.72 -3.45 13.67
N ARG A 35 18.99 -3.59 13.28
CA ARG A 35 19.80 -2.43 12.86
C ARG A 35 19.19 -1.77 11.62
N ARG A 36 19.06 -0.44 11.62
CA ARG A 36 18.57 0.34 10.46
C ARG A 36 19.18 -0.05 9.12
N LYS A 37 20.49 -0.32 9.08
CA LYS A 37 21.19 -0.77 7.87
C LYS A 37 20.54 -2.02 7.24
N LEU A 38 20.17 -3.02 8.05
CA LEU A 38 19.54 -4.24 7.57
C LEU A 38 18.14 -3.98 6.98
N LEU A 39 17.39 -3.03 7.57
CA LEU A 39 16.08 -2.64 7.06
C LEU A 39 16.19 -2.03 5.66
N TYR A 40 17.19 -1.18 5.42
CA TYR A 40 17.46 -0.65 4.08
C TYR A 40 17.95 -1.72 3.11
N GLU A 41 18.84 -2.62 3.53
CA GLU A 41 19.29 -3.76 2.69
C GLU A 41 18.12 -4.66 2.28
N TRP A 42 17.15 -4.91 3.17
CA TRP A 42 15.94 -5.68 2.84
C TRP A 42 15.07 -4.93 1.82
N ARG A 43 14.93 -3.61 1.97
CA ARG A 43 14.14 -2.80 1.03
C ARG A 43 14.77 -2.83 -0.36
N ASP A 44 16.09 -2.68 -0.43
CA ASP A 44 16.81 -2.64 -1.69
C ASP A 44 16.80 -4.04 -2.35
N ALA A 45 16.93 -5.12 -1.57
CA ALA A 45 16.75 -6.48 -2.06
C ALA A 45 15.31 -6.75 -2.56
N PHE A 46 14.29 -6.27 -1.85
CA PHE A 46 12.89 -6.38 -2.26
C PHE A 46 12.62 -5.62 -3.56
N ARG A 47 13.21 -4.44 -3.75
CA ARG A 47 13.11 -3.67 -5.00
C ARG A 47 13.82 -4.35 -6.17
N ALA A 48 14.91 -5.06 -5.91
CA ALA A 48 15.71 -5.72 -6.95
C ALA A 48 15.08 -7.03 -7.47
N GLY A 49 14.39 -7.81 -6.62
CA GLY A 49 13.87 -9.13 -7.02
C GLY A 49 12.63 -9.59 -6.28
N GLY A 50 11.87 -8.65 -5.74
CA GLY A 50 10.61 -8.91 -5.05
C GLY A 50 10.79 -9.74 -3.77
N PRO A 51 9.73 -10.41 -3.31
CA PRO A 51 9.75 -11.12 -2.03
C PRO A 51 10.68 -12.36 -2.06
N GLU A 52 11.01 -12.92 -3.24
CA GLU A 52 11.99 -14.02 -3.37
C GLU A 52 13.43 -13.56 -3.11
N ALA A 53 13.77 -12.29 -3.35
CA ALA A 53 15.10 -11.75 -3.08
C ALA A 53 15.41 -11.56 -1.59
N LEU A 54 14.40 -11.64 -0.72
CA LEU A 54 14.55 -11.53 0.74
C LEU A 54 15.10 -12.79 1.43
N ARG A 55 15.57 -13.79 0.65
CA ARG A 55 16.15 -15.04 1.19
C ARG A 55 17.31 -14.73 2.16
N GLY A 56 17.52 -15.64 3.13
CA GLY A 56 18.46 -15.50 4.25
C GLY A 56 19.94 -15.36 3.84
N PRO A 57 20.84 -15.02 4.78
CA PRO A 57 22.24 -14.79 4.47
C PRO A 57 22.89 -16.07 3.95
N GLY A 58 23.38 -16.02 2.72
CA GLY A 58 24.07 -17.11 2.04
C GLY A 58 24.36 -16.69 0.60
N ARG A 59 25.61 -16.91 0.16
CA ARG A 59 26.03 -16.75 -1.23
C ARG A 59 24.99 -17.44 -2.12
N PRO A 60 24.50 -16.80 -3.20
CA PRO A 60 23.52 -17.42 -4.09
C PRO A 60 24.05 -18.81 -4.47
N ARG A 61 23.24 -19.86 -4.27
CA ARG A 61 23.62 -21.20 -4.71
C ARG A 61 23.86 -21.11 -6.21
N LYS A 62 25.08 -21.38 -6.65
CA LYS A 62 25.40 -21.70 -8.05
C LYS A 62 24.58 -22.95 -8.39
N GLY A 63 23.33 -22.77 -8.81
CA GLY A 63 22.37 -23.85 -9.04
C GLY A 63 20.92 -23.59 -8.63
N SER A 64 20.58 -22.55 -7.85
CA SER A 64 19.16 -22.16 -7.68
C SER A 64 18.77 -21.17 -8.76
N VAL A 65 18.64 -21.68 -9.98
CA VAL A 65 17.84 -21.05 -11.01
C VAL A 65 16.40 -21.03 -10.49
N VAL A 66 15.97 -19.90 -9.94
CA VAL A 66 14.55 -19.57 -9.95
C VAL A 66 14.19 -19.50 -11.42
N VAL A 67 13.20 -20.30 -11.81
CA VAL A 67 12.69 -20.46 -13.17
C VAL A 67 12.65 -19.10 -13.87
N GLY A 68 13.49 -18.98 -14.89
CA GLY A 68 13.88 -17.71 -15.51
C GLY A 68 15.28 -17.72 -16.13
N ALA A 69 15.94 -18.88 -16.29
CA ALA A 69 17.17 -19.00 -17.09
C ALA A 69 17.08 -20.17 -18.07
N LYS A 70 16.76 -19.80 -19.33
CA LYS A 70 17.33 -20.29 -20.60
C LYS A 70 17.53 -21.81 -20.75
N SER A 71 16.62 -22.49 -21.45
CA SER A 71 17.00 -23.57 -22.37
C SER A 71 17.37 -22.96 -23.70
N GLY A 72 18.64 -23.08 -24.09
CA GLY A 72 19.16 -22.54 -25.34
C GLY A 72 18.68 -23.30 -26.57
N GLY A 73 18.58 -22.58 -27.69
CA GLY A 73 18.63 -23.20 -29.02
C GLY A 73 17.73 -22.61 -30.10
N ALA A 74 17.86 -21.32 -30.44
CA ALA A 74 17.83 -20.81 -31.83
C ALA A 74 18.05 -19.29 -31.87
N ARG A 75 19.21 -18.88 -32.40
CA ARG A 75 19.52 -17.64 -33.12
C ARG A 75 18.72 -16.36 -32.76
N GLY A 76 19.32 -15.46 -31.96
CA GLY A 76 18.98 -14.02 -32.05
C GLY A 76 18.78 -13.23 -30.75
N SER A 77 19.48 -13.52 -29.64
CA SER A 77 19.50 -12.60 -28.50
C SER A 77 20.62 -11.58 -28.68
N ARG A 78 20.42 -10.60 -29.57
CA ARG A 78 21.21 -9.37 -29.55
C ARG A 78 21.04 -8.77 -28.16
N THR A 79 22.13 -8.47 -27.47
CA THR A 79 22.12 -7.63 -26.28
C THR A 79 21.32 -6.38 -26.62
N SER A 80 20.20 -6.15 -25.93
CA SER A 80 19.50 -4.86 -25.99
C SER A 80 20.54 -3.79 -25.70
N GLY A 81 20.77 -2.90 -26.67
CA GLY A 81 21.78 -1.87 -26.50
C GLY A 81 21.35 -0.90 -25.39
N PRO A 82 22.26 -0.08 -24.85
CA PRO A 82 21.89 0.99 -23.92
C PRO A 82 20.73 1.87 -24.45
N GLY A 83 20.61 2.02 -25.78
CA GLY A 83 19.50 2.71 -26.44
C GLY A 83 18.14 2.01 -26.31
N ASP A 84 18.09 0.68 -26.34
CA ASP A 84 16.86 -0.10 -26.19
C ASP A 84 16.34 -0.02 -24.74
N GLU A 85 17.24 -0.04 -23.77
CA GLU A 85 16.92 0.16 -22.36
C GLU A 85 16.43 1.58 -22.09
N LEU A 86 17.06 2.60 -22.69
CA LEU A 86 16.61 3.99 -22.61
C LEU A 86 15.23 4.18 -23.24
N ALA A 87 14.95 3.51 -24.36
CA ALA A 87 13.63 3.55 -24.99
C ALA A 87 12.56 2.89 -24.11
N ALA A 88 12.85 1.73 -23.53
CA ALA A 88 11.96 1.04 -22.59
C ALA A 88 11.69 1.88 -21.33
N ALA A 89 12.73 2.54 -20.79
CA ALA A 89 12.61 3.44 -19.65
C ALA A 89 11.69 4.63 -19.98
N ARG A 90 11.84 5.25 -21.16
CA ARG A 90 10.97 6.35 -21.61
C ARG A 90 9.51 5.92 -21.74
N LEU A 91 9.24 4.74 -22.29
CA LEU A 91 7.87 4.21 -22.37
C LEU A 91 7.26 4.00 -20.98
N ARG A 92 8.06 3.49 -20.03
CA ARG A 92 7.60 3.29 -18.66
C ARG A 92 7.33 4.63 -17.96
N ILE A 93 8.19 5.62 -18.16
CA ILE A 93 7.97 6.98 -17.63
C ILE A 93 6.65 7.54 -18.16
N ALA A 94 6.40 7.48 -19.47
CA ALA A 94 5.17 7.99 -20.06
C ALA A 94 3.91 7.26 -19.52
N GLU A 95 3.99 5.95 -19.27
CA GLU A 95 2.90 5.19 -18.64
C GLU A 95 2.64 5.65 -17.20
N LEU A 96 3.70 5.89 -16.43
CA LEU A 96 3.60 6.37 -15.06
C LEU A 96 3.05 7.79 -15.00
N GLU A 97 3.49 8.68 -15.89
CA GLU A 97 2.96 10.04 -16.00
C GLU A 97 1.45 10.03 -16.27
N ARG A 98 0.97 9.16 -17.17
CA ARG A 98 -0.48 9.00 -17.41
C ARG A 98 -1.23 8.55 -16.15
N LYS A 99 -0.70 7.56 -15.43
CA LYS A 99 -1.31 7.05 -14.18
C LYS A 99 -1.33 8.11 -13.09
N VAL A 100 -0.26 8.89 -12.94
CA VAL A 100 -0.19 10.00 -11.99
C VAL A 100 -1.21 11.09 -12.35
N GLY A 101 -1.34 11.43 -13.64
CA GLY A 101 -2.35 12.37 -14.11
C GLY A 101 -3.78 11.89 -13.82
N GLN A 102 -4.08 10.62 -14.10
CA GLN A 102 -5.37 10.02 -13.77
C GLN A 102 -5.69 10.11 -12.27
N GLN A 103 -4.73 9.71 -11.43
CA GLN A 103 -4.90 9.74 -9.96
C GLN A 103 -5.07 11.17 -9.42
N ALA A 104 -4.37 12.15 -10.00
CA ALA A 104 -4.55 13.56 -9.63
C ALA A 104 -5.97 14.04 -9.90
N LEU A 105 -6.52 13.72 -11.07
CA LEU A 105 -7.90 14.06 -11.43
C LEU A 105 -8.92 13.37 -10.52
N GLU A 106 -8.74 12.09 -10.22
CA GLU A 106 -9.60 11.35 -9.28
C GLU A 106 -9.57 11.97 -7.89
N ALA A 107 -8.37 12.29 -7.36
CA ALA A 107 -8.20 12.92 -6.07
C ALA A 107 -8.86 14.32 -6.02
N ASP A 108 -8.70 15.12 -7.07
CA ASP A 108 -9.37 16.43 -7.20
C ASP A 108 -10.90 16.27 -7.17
N PHE A 109 -11.43 15.33 -7.95
CA PHE A 109 -12.85 15.02 -7.96
C PHE A 109 -13.36 14.66 -6.57
N PHE A 110 -12.68 13.76 -5.84
CA PHE A 110 -13.09 13.37 -4.49
C PHE A 110 -13.02 14.54 -3.50
N ARG A 111 -11.99 15.38 -3.59
CA ARG A 111 -11.88 16.59 -2.75
C ARG A 111 -13.03 17.56 -3.00
N HIS A 112 -13.40 17.77 -4.26
CA HIS A 112 -14.54 18.62 -4.63
C HIS A 112 -15.87 18.05 -4.15
N ALA A 113 -16.10 16.75 -4.35
CA ALA A 113 -17.32 16.07 -3.88
C ALA A 113 -17.48 16.17 -2.37
N LEU A 114 -16.42 15.87 -1.60
CA LEU A 114 -16.45 15.95 -0.14
C LEU A 114 -16.71 17.37 0.36
N ARG A 115 -16.10 18.39 -0.26
CA ARG A 115 -16.35 19.80 0.10
C ARG A 115 -17.80 20.21 -0.17
N LEU A 116 -18.40 19.72 -1.25
CA LEU A 116 -19.81 19.98 -1.55
C LEU A 116 -20.71 19.40 -0.45
N PHE A 117 -20.46 18.16 -0.02
CA PHE A 117 -21.19 17.55 1.10
C PHE A 117 -20.98 18.27 2.44
N GLU A 118 -19.79 18.81 2.70
CA GLU A 118 -19.52 19.64 3.90
C GLU A 118 -20.28 20.97 3.84
N THR A 119 -20.34 21.63 2.69
CA THR A 119 -21.14 22.85 2.53
C THR A 119 -22.64 22.61 2.62
N SER A 120 -23.12 21.44 2.17
CA SER A 120 -24.51 21.00 2.39
C SER A 120 -24.81 20.63 3.84
N ARG A 121 -23.79 20.47 4.69
CA ARG A 121 -23.90 20.27 6.14
C ARG A 121 -23.74 21.57 6.95
N GLY A 122 -23.76 22.74 6.32
CA GLY A 122 -23.86 24.03 7.00
C GLY A 122 -25.04 24.08 7.98
N PRO A 123 -24.94 24.83 9.09
CA PRO A 123 -25.63 24.55 10.34
C PRO A 123 -27.14 24.62 10.15
N SER A 124 -27.83 23.50 10.37
CA SER A 124 -29.23 23.57 10.75
C SER A 124 -29.28 24.15 12.17
N ASP A 125 -29.09 25.46 12.29
CA ASP A 125 -29.38 26.21 13.51
C ASP A 125 -30.90 26.41 13.61
N ARG A 126 -31.58 25.28 13.81
CA ARG A 126 -32.97 25.26 14.25
C ARG A 126 -33.13 24.07 15.19
N PRO A 127 -33.37 24.28 16.50
CA PRO A 127 -33.90 23.22 17.33
C PRO A 127 -35.36 23.01 16.89
N GLY A 128 -35.58 22.07 15.99
CA GLY A 128 -36.88 21.86 15.37
C GLY A 128 -37.09 20.39 15.07
N GLY A 129 -37.45 19.62 16.10
CA GLY A 129 -37.75 18.21 15.91
C GLY A 129 -38.04 17.37 17.16
N THR A 130 -38.11 17.90 18.37
CA THR A 130 -38.89 17.22 19.43
C THR A 130 -40.36 17.50 19.20
N ALA A 131 -40.98 16.68 18.36
CA ALA A 131 -42.43 16.55 18.30
C ALA A 131 -42.79 15.11 17.90
N SER A 132 -42.32 14.13 18.66
CA SER A 132 -43.12 12.92 18.84
C SER A 132 -44.29 13.33 19.73
N THR A 133 -45.44 13.49 19.10
CA THR A 133 -46.71 13.79 19.73
C THR A 133 -46.92 12.90 20.96
N ALA A 134 -47.17 13.54 22.09
CA ALA A 134 -47.58 12.88 23.32
C ALA A 134 -48.83 12.03 23.04
N SER A 135 -48.67 10.72 23.19
CA SER A 135 -49.77 9.78 23.33
C SER A 135 -50.68 10.27 24.45
N SER A 136 -51.90 10.70 24.09
CA SER A 136 -52.93 11.11 25.02
C SER A 136 -54.30 10.68 24.51
N ARG A 137 -54.74 9.48 24.89
CA ARG A 137 -55.87 9.34 25.82
C ARG A 137 -56.18 7.87 26.13
N PRO A 138 -56.52 7.56 27.39
CA PRO A 138 -57.07 6.28 27.79
C PRO A 138 -58.57 6.24 27.49
N GLY A 139 -59.03 5.19 26.83
CA GLY A 139 -60.44 4.89 26.68
C GLY A 139 -61.03 4.49 28.04
N ARG A 140 -61.86 5.36 28.62
CA ARG A 140 -62.74 5.02 29.76
C ARG A 140 -64.10 5.66 29.52
N GLY A 141 -65.12 4.82 29.36
CA GLY A 141 -66.52 5.23 29.51
C GLY A 141 -67.46 4.71 28.43
N GLY A 142 -67.95 3.48 28.60
CA GLY A 142 -69.18 2.99 27.98
C GLY A 142 -69.93 2.15 29.02
N LYS A 143 -71.05 2.66 29.52
CA LYS A 143 -72.04 2.01 30.40
C LYS A 143 -73.44 2.36 29.87
N ALA A 144 -74.38 1.44 30.11
CA ALA A 144 -75.81 1.41 29.78
C ALA A 144 -76.12 0.87 28.36
N ASP A 145 -76.99 -0.12 28.16
CA ASP A 145 -78.03 -0.78 28.99
C ASP A 145 -77.81 -2.31 29.08
#